data_AF-A0A954YAL4-F1
#
_entry.id   AF-A0A954YAL4-F1
#
_cell.length_a   1.000
_cell.length_b   1.000
_cell.length_c   1.000
_cell.angle_alpha   90.00
_cell.angle_beta   90.00
_cell.angle_gamma   90.00
#
_symmetry.space_group_name_H-M   'P 1'
#
loop_
_entity.id
_entity.type
_entity.pdbx_description
1 polymer ?
#
loop_
_entity_poly.entity_id
_entity_poly.type
_entity_poly.pdbx_seq_one_letter_code
_entity_poly.pdbx_strand_id
1 'polypeptide(L)'
;MDDPDLADAPHHAALAGLSRVNWFSATSRHLWAAILPLARQRQQIRVLDLGSGGGDVLCRLALYANQANLSFVGVGCDLRETACRHARQEADRWLGEAKRTRVEFVQLNCLHDELPSDFD
;
A
#
# COMPACT_ATOMS: atom_id res chain seq x y z
N MET A 1 -18.36 -25.16 -13.66
CA MET A 1 -19.41 -26.16 -13.39
C MET A 1 -19.17 -26.57 -11.95
N ASP A 2 -20.16 -26.29 -11.12
CA ASP A 2 -20.01 -26.11 -9.67
C ASP A 2 -20.08 -27.44 -8.93
N ASP A 3 -19.12 -27.68 -8.05
CA ASP A 3 -19.08 -28.82 -7.12
C ASP A 3 -19.13 -28.24 -5.69
N PRO A 4 -20.17 -28.52 -4.87
CA PRO A 4 -20.49 -27.73 -3.69
C PRO A 4 -19.93 -28.29 -2.36
N ASP A 5 -18.81 -29.01 -2.38
CA ASP A 5 -18.34 -29.76 -1.19
C ASP A 5 -16.85 -29.60 -0.85
N LEU A 6 -16.26 -28.43 -1.14
CA LEU A 6 -14.95 -28.05 -0.63
C LEU A 6 -15.07 -27.20 0.63
N ALA A 7 -14.82 -27.84 1.76
CA ALA A 7 -14.64 -27.24 3.08
C ALA A 7 -13.87 -25.90 3.02
N ASP A 8 -14.43 -24.88 3.68
CA ASP A 8 -14.03 -23.47 3.74
C ASP A 8 -12.64 -23.14 4.33
N ALA A 9 -11.67 -24.05 4.29
CA ALA A 9 -10.30 -23.77 4.71
C ALA A 9 -9.31 -24.65 3.93
N PRO A 10 -8.70 -24.13 2.83
CA PRO A 10 -7.47 -23.36 2.97
C PRO A 10 -7.25 -22.26 1.90
N HIS A 11 -8.28 -21.54 1.44
CA HIS A 11 -8.09 -20.48 0.42
C HIS A 11 -7.31 -19.25 0.91
N HIS A 12 -7.34 -18.94 2.20
CA HIS A 12 -6.60 -17.78 2.73
C HIS A 12 -5.07 -17.95 2.75
N ALA A 13 -4.55 -19.18 2.90
CA ALA A 13 -3.11 -19.42 2.92
C ALA A 13 -2.49 -19.26 1.52
N ALA A 14 -3.21 -19.71 0.48
CA ALA A 14 -2.80 -19.56 -0.92
C ALA A 14 -2.78 -18.07 -1.34
N LEU A 15 -3.78 -17.30 -0.92
CA LEU A 15 -3.83 -15.86 -1.19
C LEU A 15 -2.77 -15.08 -0.42
N ALA A 16 -2.46 -15.46 0.83
CA ALA A 16 -1.38 -14.86 1.61
C ALA A 16 0.01 -15.13 0.99
N GLY A 17 0.21 -16.32 0.42
CA GLY A 17 1.42 -16.65 -0.35
C GLY A 17 1.53 -15.82 -1.63
N LEU A 18 0.42 -15.60 -2.34
CA LEU A 18 0.38 -14.79 -3.56
C LEU A 18 0.67 -13.31 -3.29
N SER A 19 0.12 -12.73 -2.20
CA SER A 19 0.45 -11.36 -1.78
C SER A 19 1.93 -11.18 -1.44
N ARG A 20 2.58 -12.19 -0.82
CA ARG A 20 4.02 -12.20 -0.53
C ARG A 20 4.90 -12.35 -1.78
N VAL A 21 4.40 -12.98 -2.84
CA VAL A 21 5.12 -13.06 -4.12
C VAL A 21 5.00 -11.73 -4.89
N ASN A 22 3.85 -11.07 -4.83
CA ASN A 22 3.66 -9.71 -5.38
C ASN A 22 4.56 -8.66 -4.67
N TRP A 23 4.85 -8.88 -3.39
CA TRP A 23 5.71 -8.05 -2.54
C TRP A 23 7.18 -7.97 -2.99
N PHE A 24 7.74 -9.04 -3.58
CA PHE A 24 9.16 -9.11 -3.97
C PHE A 24 9.42 -8.71 -5.43
N SER A 25 8.38 -8.70 -6.26
CA SER A 25 8.44 -8.20 -7.63
C SER A 25 8.74 -6.70 -7.60
N ALA A 26 9.52 -6.18 -8.56
CA ALA A 26 9.85 -4.76 -8.69
C ALA A 26 8.64 -3.82 -8.96
N THR A 27 7.45 -4.18 -8.50
CA THR A 27 6.15 -3.52 -8.55
C THR A 27 6.25 -2.05 -8.18
N SER A 28 6.93 -1.68 -7.08
CA SER A 28 7.03 -0.27 -6.66
C SER A 28 7.72 0.63 -7.70
N ARG A 29 8.71 0.11 -8.42
CA ARG A 29 9.44 0.89 -9.45
C ARG A 29 8.61 1.06 -10.71
N HIS A 30 7.87 0.03 -11.13
CA HIS A 30 6.97 0.10 -12.28
C HIS A 30 5.76 1.00 -11.98
N LEU A 31 5.19 0.87 -10.78
CA LEU A 31 4.13 1.75 -10.29
C LEU A 31 4.60 3.21 -10.27
N TRP A 32 5.79 3.48 -9.72
CA TRP A 32 6.33 4.84 -9.72
C TRP A 32 6.49 5.41 -11.13
N ALA A 33 7.05 4.63 -12.06
CA ALA A 33 7.21 5.08 -13.43
C ALA A 33 5.87 5.42 -14.10
N ALA A 34 4.81 4.67 -13.78
CA ALA A 34 3.47 4.92 -14.30
C ALA A 34 2.80 6.17 -13.70
N ILE A 35 2.99 6.42 -12.39
CA ILE A 35 2.31 7.54 -11.70
C ILE A 35 3.12 8.85 -11.75
N LEU A 36 4.43 8.81 -12.04
CA LEU A 36 5.30 9.98 -12.08
C LEU A 36 4.81 11.09 -13.04
N PRO A 37 4.32 10.81 -14.26
CA PRO A 37 3.77 11.85 -15.14
C PRO A 37 2.59 12.60 -14.50
N LEU A 38 1.67 11.88 -13.84
CA LEU A 38 0.54 12.47 -13.13
C LEU A 38 1.02 13.30 -11.93
N ALA A 39 1.91 12.73 -11.13
CA ALA A 39 2.48 13.40 -9.96
C ALA A 39 3.19 14.71 -10.34
N ARG A 40 3.89 14.76 -11.50
CA ARG A 40 4.52 15.99 -12.02
C ARG A 40 3.50 17.04 -12.45
N GLN A 41 2.39 16.64 -13.05
CA GLN A 41 1.32 17.57 -13.45
C GLN A 41 0.61 18.19 -12.24
N ARG A 42 0.42 17.39 -11.18
CA ARG A 42 -0.34 17.78 -9.99
C ARG A 42 0.54 18.37 -8.87
N GLN A 43 1.86 18.17 -8.91
CA GLN A 43 2.84 18.52 -7.85
C GLN A 43 2.57 17.84 -6.49
N GLN A 44 1.56 16.98 -6.45
CA GLN A 44 1.15 16.16 -5.32
C GLN A 44 0.50 14.89 -5.87
N ILE A 45 0.67 13.78 -5.16
CA ILE A 45 -0.07 12.54 -5.44
C ILE A 45 -0.59 11.93 -4.14
N ARG A 46 -1.79 11.37 -4.21
CA ARG A 46 -2.49 10.72 -3.09
C ARG A 46 -2.76 9.27 -3.45
N VAL A 47 -2.14 8.33 -2.75
CA VAL A 47 -2.21 6.89 -3.06
C VAL A 47 -2.90 6.13 -1.94
N LEU A 48 -3.89 5.31 -2.31
CA LEU A 48 -4.51 4.31 -1.43
C LEU A 48 -3.99 2.91 -1.79
N ASP A 49 -3.42 2.21 -0.82
CA ASP A 49 -2.92 0.84 -0.98
C ASP A 49 -3.79 -0.13 -0.18
N LEU A 50 -4.52 -1.02 -0.87
CA LEU A 50 -5.42 -2.00 -0.26
C LEU A 50 -4.72 -3.34 -0.11
N GLY A 51 -4.65 -3.84 1.13
CA GLY A 51 -3.84 -5.02 1.46
C GLY A 51 -2.35 -4.67 1.52
N SER A 52 -2.03 -3.53 2.14
CA SER A 52 -0.68 -2.95 2.12
C SER A 52 0.39 -3.81 2.79
N GLY A 53 -0.01 -4.82 3.60
CA GLY A 53 0.92 -5.71 4.29
C GLY A 53 1.92 -4.93 5.14
N GLY A 54 3.21 -5.07 4.84
CA GLY A 54 4.30 -4.36 5.51
C GLY A 54 4.49 -2.90 5.09
N GLY A 55 3.72 -2.39 4.13
CA GLY A 55 3.78 -0.98 3.72
C GLY A 55 4.96 -0.60 2.83
N ASP A 56 5.80 -1.57 2.44
CA ASP A 56 7.04 -1.33 1.67
C ASP A 56 6.80 -0.57 0.35
N VAL A 57 5.67 -0.86 -0.32
CA VAL A 57 5.32 -0.22 -1.58
C VAL A 57 5.08 1.28 -1.37
N LEU A 58 4.19 1.63 -0.44
CA LEU A 58 3.90 3.03 -0.10
C LEU A 58 5.14 3.77 0.40
N CYS A 59 5.95 3.15 1.27
CA CYS A 59 7.19 3.75 1.75
C CYS A 59 8.17 4.03 0.59
N ARG A 60 8.34 3.09 -0.35
CA ARG A 60 9.19 3.30 -1.53
C ARG A 60 8.66 4.39 -2.46
N LEU A 61 7.34 4.43 -2.72
CA LEU A 61 6.74 5.49 -3.52
C LEU A 61 6.96 6.87 -2.88
N ALA A 62 6.81 6.96 -1.56
CA ALA A 62 7.05 8.18 -0.81
C ALA A 62 8.53 8.63 -0.88
N LEU A 63 9.49 7.69 -0.80
CA LEU A 63 10.91 7.98 -1.01
C LEU A 63 11.18 8.49 -2.43
N TYR A 64 10.59 7.88 -3.45
CA TYR A 64 10.74 8.36 -4.83
C TYR A 64 10.12 9.75 -5.03
N ALA A 65 8.98 10.04 -4.41
CA ALA A 65 8.38 11.37 -4.43
C ALA A 65 9.28 12.42 -3.76
N ASN A 66 9.86 12.10 -2.61
CA ASN A 66 10.85 12.95 -1.94
C ASN A 66 12.05 13.24 -2.85
N GLN A 67 12.62 12.21 -3.50
CA GLN A 67 13.73 12.35 -4.44
C GLN A 67 13.35 13.21 -5.66
N ALA A 68 12.10 13.16 -6.08
CA ALA A 68 11.56 13.95 -7.19
C ALA A 68 11.09 15.36 -6.78
N ASN A 69 11.23 15.75 -5.50
CA ASN A 69 10.69 16.99 -4.92
C ASN A 69 9.16 17.16 -5.09
N LEU A 70 8.41 16.05 -5.02
CA LEU A 70 6.96 16.03 -5.14
C LEU A 70 6.31 15.79 -3.76
N SER A 71 5.11 16.32 -3.56
CA SER A 71 4.34 16.05 -2.34
C SER A 71 3.67 14.67 -2.44
N PHE A 72 3.66 13.91 -1.34
CA PHE A 72 3.10 12.56 -1.32
C PHE A 72 2.20 12.34 -0.11
N VAL A 73 1.01 11.81 -0.35
CA VAL A 73 0.10 11.35 0.69
C VAL A 73 -0.20 9.88 0.41
N GLY A 74 0.12 9.00 1.34
CA GLY A 74 -0.14 7.56 1.24
C GLY A 74 -1.03 7.09 2.38
N VAL A 75 -2.05 6.30 2.07
CA VAL A 75 -2.81 5.56 3.07
C VAL A 75 -2.77 4.07 2.72
N GLY A 76 -2.20 3.26 3.59
CA GLY A 76 -2.18 1.81 3.47
C GLY A 76 -3.23 1.18 4.38
N CYS A 77 -4.00 0.25 3.83
CA CYS A 77 -5.05 -0.46 4.53
C CYS A 77 -4.72 -1.94 4.59
N ASP A 78 -4.90 -2.58 5.76
CA ASP A 78 -4.83 -4.03 5.87
C ASP A 78 -5.89 -4.54 6.86
N LEU A 79 -6.38 -5.76 6.66
CA LEU A 79 -7.32 -6.40 7.56
C LEU A 79 -6.68 -6.70 8.93
N ARG A 80 -5.37 -6.96 8.95
CA ARG A 80 -4.63 -7.39 10.15
C ARG A 80 -3.90 -6.21 10.80
N GLU A 81 -4.30 -5.84 12.02
CA GLU A 81 -3.60 -4.79 12.78
C GLU A 81 -2.11 -5.08 13.04
N THR A 82 -1.70 -6.36 13.07
CA THR A 82 -0.28 -6.72 13.15
C THR A 82 0.52 -6.24 11.94
N ALA A 83 -0.08 -6.29 10.74
CA ALA A 83 0.52 -5.78 9.52
C ALA A 83 0.60 -4.25 9.55
N CYS A 84 -0.50 -3.57 9.93
CA CYS A 84 -0.53 -2.12 10.08
C CYS A 84 0.52 -1.61 11.07
N ARG A 85 0.68 -2.26 12.24
CA ARG A 85 1.74 -1.89 13.21
C ARG A 85 3.13 -2.05 12.64
N HIS A 86 3.40 -3.14 11.92
CA HIS A 86 4.69 -3.34 11.28
C HIS A 86 4.95 -2.27 10.21
N ALA A 87 3.95 -1.94 9.39
CA ALA A 87 4.05 -0.92 8.36
C ALA A 87 4.30 0.49 8.93
N ARG A 88 3.68 0.84 10.07
CA ARG A 88 3.97 2.10 10.79
C ARG A 88 5.43 2.16 11.23
N GLN A 89 5.97 1.06 11.79
CA GLN A 89 7.38 0.98 12.19
C GLN A 89 8.35 1.08 11.00
N GLU A 90 8.00 0.50 9.84
CA GLU A 90 8.76 0.71 8.60
C GLU A 90 8.68 2.18 8.15
N ALA A 91 7.50 2.80 8.10
CA ALA A 91 7.38 4.21 7.73
C ALA A 91 8.23 5.12 8.62
N ASP A 92 8.17 4.95 9.95
CA ASP A 92 8.98 5.72 10.89
C ASP A 92 10.48 5.56 10.62
N ARG A 93 10.92 4.33 10.33
CA ARG A 93 12.33 4.02 10.03
C ARG A 93 12.82 4.63 8.72
N TRP A 94 12.01 4.59 7.67
CA TRP A 94 12.44 4.93 6.32
C TRP A 94 12.17 6.38 5.94
N LEU A 95 11.07 6.97 6.43
CA LEU A 95 10.61 8.28 5.98
C LEU A 95 11.04 9.41 6.91
N GLY A 96 11.22 9.14 8.21
CA GLY A 96 11.59 10.15 9.21
C GLY A 96 10.70 11.40 9.15
N GLU A 97 11.26 12.58 9.44
CA GLU A 97 10.55 13.86 9.41
C GLU A 97 10.51 14.51 8.01
N ALA A 98 10.10 13.76 6.99
CA ALA A 98 9.97 14.31 5.64
C ALA A 98 8.81 15.33 5.54
N LYS A 99 9.15 16.62 5.38
CA LYS A 99 8.17 17.74 5.42
C LYS A 99 7.04 17.70 4.37
N ARG A 100 7.22 16.97 3.26
CA ARG A 100 6.26 16.93 2.12
C ARG A 100 5.63 15.55 1.91
N THR A 101 5.86 14.64 2.86
CA THR A 101 5.43 13.26 2.76
C THR A 101 4.65 12.89 4.01
N ARG A 102 3.47 12.34 3.81
CA ARG A 102 2.64 11.76 4.87
C ARG A 102 2.25 10.35 4.44
N VAL A 103 2.58 9.36 5.26
CA VAL A 103 2.17 7.97 5.03
C VAL A 103 1.54 7.45 6.29
N GLU A 104 0.33 6.92 6.17
CA GLU A 104 -0.45 6.37 7.29
C GLU A 104 -0.88 4.95 6.98
N PHE A 105 -1.01 4.14 8.04
CA PHE A 105 -1.52 2.78 7.93
C PHE A 105 -2.68 2.57 8.87
N VAL A 106 -3.81 2.13 8.32
CA VAL A 106 -5.07 1.93 9.03
C VAL A 106 -5.49 0.48 8.91
N GLN A 107 -6.06 -0.07 9.99
CA GLN A 107 -6.74 -1.34 9.92
C GLN A 107 -8.10 -1.11 9.25
N LEU A 108 -8.38 -1.82 8.17
CA LEU A 108 -9.62 -1.68 7.41
C LEU A 108 -9.98 -3.01 6.76
N ASN A 109 -11.23 -3.41 6.89
CA ASN A 109 -11.81 -4.48 6.09
C ASN A 109 -12.42 -3.89 4.82
N CYS A 110 -11.63 -3.79 3.75
CA CYS A 110 -12.05 -3.16 2.49
C CYS A 110 -13.24 -3.83 1.78
N LEU A 111 -13.68 -5.00 2.24
CA LEU A 111 -14.86 -5.69 1.70
C LEU A 111 -16.16 -5.31 2.41
N HIS A 112 -16.07 -4.71 3.61
CA HIS A 112 -17.23 -4.43 4.46
C HIS A 112 -17.27 -2.98 4.97
N ASP A 113 -16.12 -2.33 5.09
CA ASP A 113 -15.98 -0.98 5.60
C ASP A 113 -15.99 0.04 4.46
N GLU A 114 -16.37 1.29 4.75
CA GLU A 114 -16.28 2.38 3.79
C GLU A 114 -14.82 2.66 3.41
N LEU A 115 -14.56 2.74 2.11
CA LEU A 115 -13.22 3.06 1.61
C LEU A 115 -12.92 4.54 1.84
N PRO A 116 -11.68 4.88 2.26
CA PRO A 116 -11.22 6.26 2.32
C PRO A 116 -11.42 6.97 0.97
N SER A 117 -12.04 8.15 0.99
CA SER A 117 -12.24 8.99 -0.20
C SER A 117 -11.04 9.91 -0.46
N ASP A 118 -11.00 10.53 -1.64
CA ASP A 118 -9.99 11.51 -2.07
C ASP A 118 -8.58 10.94 -2.34
N PHE A 119 -8.47 9.94 -3.21
CA PHE A 119 -7.18 9.43 -3.73
C PHE A 119 -7.14 9.55 -5.25
N ASP A 120 -5.93 9.63 -5.82
CA ASP A 120 -5.68 9.84 -7.26
C ASP A 120 -5.56 8.51 -8.05
#